data_AF-X1BM50-F1
#
_entry.id   AF-X1BM50-F1
#
_cell.length_a   1.000
_cell.length_b   1.000
_cell.length_c   1.000
_cell.angle_alpha   90.00
_cell.angle_beta   90.00
_cell.angle_gamma   90.00
#
_symmetry.space_group_name_H-M   'P 1'
#
loop_
_entity.id
_entity.type
_entity.pdbx_description
1 polymer ?
#
loop_
_entity_poly.entity_id
_entity_poly.type
_entity_poly.pdbx_seq_one_letter_code
_entity_poly.pdbx_strand_id
1 'polypeptide(L)' 'MSSFVEIVHISTLMMMIVASFLAVVFKKLLPSVIALAVASLLLSLEFYLLHAPDVAIAEAAIGAGLTMAIFIFAIRGTR' A
#
# COMPACT_ATOMS: atom_id res chain seq x y z
N MET A 1 -14.13 17.50 10.78
CA MET A 1 -13.33 17.63 9.55
C MET A 1 -14.22 18.21 8.45
N SER A 2 -13.67 18.79 7.38
CA SER A 2 -14.50 19.17 6.23
C SER A 2 -15.06 17.89 5.59
N SER A 3 -16.30 17.94 5.08
CA SER A 3 -16.94 16.77 4.42
C SER A 3 -16.09 16.20 3.29
N PHE A 4 -15.24 17.02 2.67
CA PHE A 4 -14.26 16.60 1.67
C PHE A 4 -13.21 15.61 2.23
N VAL A 5 -12.66 15.88 3.41
CA VAL A 5 -11.63 15.00 4.02
C VAL A 5 -12.23 13.65 4.40
N GLU A 6 -13.47 13.63 4.88
CA GLU A 6 -14.17 12.38 5.21
C GLU A 6 -14.39 11.49 3.97
N ILE A 7 -14.76 12.10 2.83
CA ILE A 7 -14.91 11.37 1.56
C ILE A 7 -13.56 10.79 1.12
N VAL A 8 -12.47 11.55 1.23
CA VAL A 8 -11.13 11.07 0.88
C VAL A 8 -10.74 9.88 1.76
N HIS A 9 -10.97 9.97 3.08
CA HIS A 9 -10.67 8.89 4.04
C HIS A 9 -11.43 7.60 3.69
N ILE A 10 -12.74 7.69 3.52
CA ILE A 10 -13.58 6.53 3.18
C ILE A 10 -13.17 5.92 1.83
N SER A 11 -12.89 6.76 0.82
CA SER A 11 -12.47 6.28 -0.49
C SER A 11 -11.12 5.57 -0.45
N THR A 12 -10.18 6.07 0.36
CA THR A 12 -8.83 5.51 0.51
C THR A 12 -8.88 4.16 1.20
N LEU A 13 -9.64 4.03 2.29
CA LEU A 13 -9.89 2.76 2.96
C LEU A 13 -10.53 1.73 2.04
N MET A 14 -11.51 2.14 1.22
CA MET A 14 -12.16 1.24 0.27
C MET A 14 -11.20 0.74 -0.80
N MET A 15 -10.38 1.65 -1.37
CA MET A 15 -9.33 1.28 -2.33
C MET A 15 -8.27 0.36 -1.71
N MET A 16 -7.92 0.59 -0.44
CA MET A 16 -6.96 -0.24 0.29
C MET A 16 -7.47 -1.67 0.44
N ILE A 17 -8.73 -1.86 0.84
CA ILE A 17 -9.35 -3.19 0.94
C ILE A 17 -9.31 -3.92 -0.41
N VAL A 18 -9.64 -3.23 -1.50
CA VAL A 18 -9.59 -3.80 -2.85
C VAL A 18 -8.15 -4.18 -3.23
N ALA A 19 -7.17 -3.31 -2.98
CA ALA A 19 -5.76 -3.58 -3.26
C ALA A 19 -5.24 -4.78 -2.45
N SER A 20 -5.54 -4.85 -1.15
CA SER A 20 -5.18 -5.99 -0.30
C SER A 20 -5.84 -7.29 -0.75
N PHE A 21 -7.12 -7.24 -1.17
CA PHE A 21 -7.80 -8.40 -1.72
C PHE A 21 -7.14 -8.90 -3.01
N LEU A 22 -6.83 -7.98 -3.93
CA LEU A 22 -6.12 -8.30 -5.18
C LEU A 22 -4.74 -8.90 -4.92
N ALA A 23 -4.02 -8.41 -3.91
CA ALA A 23 -2.71 -8.95 -3.52
C ALA A 23 -2.76 -10.44 -3.17
N VAL A 24 -3.85 -10.91 -2.55
CA VAL A 24 -4.04 -12.31 -2.17
C VAL A 24 -4.62 -13.15 -3.33
N VAL A 25 -5.46 -12.57 -4.17
CA VAL A 25 -6.16 -13.30 -5.24
C VAL A 25 -5.27 -13.54 -6.47
N PHE A 26 -4.30 -12.68 -6.73
CA PHE A 26 -3.43 -12.84 -7.89
C PHE A 26 -2.60 -14.14 -7.82
N LYS A 27 -2.68 -14.94 -8.89
CA LYS A 27 -1.92 -16.21 -9.00
C LYS A 27 -0.43 -16.01 -9.31
N LYS A 28 -0.05 -14.84 -9.84
CA LYS A 28 1.33 -14.53 -10.19
C LYS A 28 1.92 -13.64 -9.10
N LEU A 29 3.09 -14.04 -8.58
CA LEU A 29 3.76 -13.34 -7.48
C LEU A 29 4.04 -11.86 -7.77
N LEU A 30 4.40 -11.51 -9.01
CA LEU A 30 4.72 -10.12 -9.36
C LEU A 30 3.49 -9.17 -9.24
N PRO A 31 2.34 -9.45 -9.89
CA PRO A 31 1.10 -8.71 -9.64
C PRO A 31 0.68 -8.68 -8.17
N SER A 32 0.82 -9.78 -7.42
CA SER A 32 0.50 -9.84 -5.99
C SER A 32 1.31 -8.82 -5.18
N VAL A 33 2.62 -8.75 -5.41
CA VAL A 33 3.54 -7.84 -4.73
C VAL A 33 3.26 -6.38 -5.12
N ILE A 34 2.93 -6.10 -6.38
CA ILE A 34 2.56 -4.75 -6.82
C ILE A 34 1.27 -4.30 -6.12
N ALA A 35 0.25 -5.16 -6.05
CA ALA A 35 -0.99 -4.86 -5.34
C ALA A 35 -0.76 -4.63 -3.84
N LEU A 36 0.15 -5.39 -3.22
CA LEU A 36 0.57 -5.18 -1.84
C LEU A 36 1.26 -3.82 -1.65
N ALA A 37 2.15 -3.43 -2.57
CA ALA A 37 2.83 -2.13 -2.53
C ALA A 37 1.83 -0.96 -2.66
N VAL A 38 0.80 -1.11 -3.50
CA VAL A 38 -0.30 -0.14 -3.62
C VAL A 38 -1.08 -0.04 -2.30
N ALA A 39 -1.37 -1.17 -1.64
CA ALA A 39 -2.04 -1.15 -0.34
C ALA A 39 -1.20 -0.42 0.73
N SER A 40 0.11 -0.65 0.79
CA SER A 40 1.02 0.11 1.69
C SER A 40 1.11 1.59 1.35
N LEU A 41 1.06 1.98 0.07
CA LEU A 41 1.05 3.38 -0.32
C LEU A 41 -0.23 4.09 0.15
N LEU A 42 -1.39 3.43 0.03
CA LEU A 42 -2.66 3.94 0.54
C LEU A 42 -2.66 4.04 2.08
N LEU A 43 -2.00 3.12 2.77
CA LEU A 43 -1.81 3.19 4.22
C LEU A 43 -0.95 4.39 4.63
N SER A 44 0.13 4.67 3.91
CA SER A 44 0.95 5.88 4.12
C SER A 44 0.12 7.16 3.93
N LEU A 45 -0.75 7.20 2.91
CA LEU A 45 -1.68 8.31 2.71
C LEU A 45 -2.61 8.50 3.93
N GLU A 46 -3.07 7.41 4.56
CA GLU A 46 -3.87 7.54 5.77
C GLU A 46 -3.12 7.99 7.00
N PHE A 47 -1.88 7.57 7.19
CA PHE A 47 -1.06 8.13 8.26
C PHE A 47 -0.84 9.64 8.08
N TYR A 48 -0.70 10.10 6.84
CA TYR A 48 -0.63 11.52 6.54
C TYR A 48 -1.93 12.25 6.92
N LEU A 49 -3.09 11.71 6.54
CA LEU A 49 -4.41 12.28 6.87
C LEU A 49 -4.72 12.27 8.38
N LEU A 50 -4.18 11.29 9.10
CA LEU A 50 -4.27 11.19 10.56
C LEU A 50 -3.27 12.10 11.30
N HIS A 51 -2.57 12.98 10.60
CA HIS A 51 -1.55 13.88 11.16
C HIS A 51 -0.35 13.16 11.78
N ALA A 52 0.00 11.97 11.28
CA ALA A 52 1.20 11.22 11.65
C ALA A 52 2.25 11.23 10.51
N PRO A 53 2.90 12.38 10.23
CA PRO A 53 3.78 12.53 9.06
C PRO A 53 5.04 11.66 9.13
N ASP A 54 5.61 11.46 10.31
CA ASP A 54 6.85 10.68 10.47
C ASP A 54 6.61 9.19 10.13
N VAL A 55 5.46 8.67 10.57
CA VAL A 55 5.03 7.30 10.26
C VAL A 55 4.65 7.16 8.79
N ALA A 56 4.01 8.19 8.20
CA ALA A 56 3.66 8.19 6.78
C ALA A 56 4.89 8.08 5.88
N ILE A 57 5.94 8.86 6.16
CA ILE A 57 7.19 8.82 5.39
C ILE A 57 7.88 7.47 5.54
N ALA A 58 7.92 6.94 6.77
CA ALA A 58 8.50 5.62 7.05
C ALA A 58 7.76 4.50 6.30
N GLU A 59 6.42 4.50 6.31
CA GLU A 59 5.60 3.49 5.62
C GLU A 59 5.73 3.60 4.10
N ALA A 60 5.80 4.82 3.53
CA ALA A 60 6.03 4.98 2.09
C ALA A 60 7.39 4.41 1.67
N ALA A 61 8.44 4.67 2.45
CA ALA A 61 9.79 4.19 2.16
C ALA A 61 9.91 2.67 2.32
N ILE A 62 9.37 2.12 3.41
CA ILE A 62 9.52 0.70 3.76
C ILE A 62 8.48 -0.16 3.05
N GLY A 63 7.19 0.17 3.17
CA GLY A 63 6.08 -0.61 2.62
C GLY A 63 6.02 -0.58 1.09
N ALA A 64 5.90 0.62 0.52
CA ALA A 64 5.76 0.76 -0.94
C ALA A 64 7.10 0.64 -1.68
N GLY A 65 8.22 1.09 -1.08
CA GLY A 65 9.54 1.09 -1.70
C GLY A 65 10.34 -0.20 -1.45
N LEU A 66 10.86 -0.34 -0.22
CA LEU A 66 11.84 -1.38 0.13
C LEU A 66 11.25 -2.79 0.05
N THR A 67 10.07 -3.01 0.64
CA THR A 67 9.41 -4.32 0.67
C THR A 67 9.09 -4.81 -0.75
N MET A 68 8.59 -3.92 -1.61
CA MET A 68 8.35 -4.23 -3.02
C MET A 68 9.64 -4.65 -3.72
N ALA A 69 10.73 -3.89 -3.55
CA ALA A 69 12.02 -4.21 -4.15
C ALA A 69 12.54 -5.57 -3.69
N ILE A 70 12.54 -5.84 -2.38
CA ILE A 70 12.99 -7.10 -1.78
C ILE A 70 12.19 -8.28 -2.36
N PHE A 71 10.87 -8.18 -2.41
CA PHE A 71 10.03 -9.24 -2.97
C PHE A 71 10.30 -9.47 -4.46
N ILE A 72 10.48 -8.41 -5.25
CA ILE A 72 10.82 -8.55 -6.68
C ILE A 72 12.17 -9.27 -6.84
N PHE A 73 13.18 -8.92 -6.05
CA PHE A 73 14.47 -9.60 -6.06
C PHE A 73 14.36 -11.07 -5.65
N ALA A 74 13.59 -11.36 -4.60
CA ALA A 74 13.35 -12.73 -4.13
C ALA A 74 12.64 -13.57 -5.21
N ILE A 75 11.57 -13.05 -5.82
CA ILE A 75 10.84 -13.72 -6.92
C ILE A 75 11.79 -14.03 -8.08
N ARG A 76 12.68 -13.09 -8.41
CA ARG A 76 13.67 -13.30 -9.47
C ARG A 76 14.68 -14.41 -9.13
N GLY A 77 15.00 -14.62 -7.86
CA GLY A 77 15.86 -15.71 -7.40
C GLY A 77 15.16 -17.08 -7.29
N THR A 78 13.83 -17.12 -7.35
CA THR A 78 13.04 -18.38 -7.34
C THR A 78 12.72 -18.92 -8.74
N ARG A 79 13.09 -18.20 -9.79
CA ARG A 79 12.94 -18.62 -11.19
C ARG A 79 14.25 -19.11 -11.77
#